data_AF-A0A9D7TRY1-F1
#
_entry.id   AF-A0A9D7TRY1-F1
#
_cell.length_a   1.000
_cell.length_b   1.000
_cell.length_c   1.000
_cell.angle_alpha   90.00
_cell.angle_beta   90.00
_cell.angle_gamma   90.00
#
_symmetry.space_group_name_H-M   'P 1'
#
loop_
_entity.id
_entity.type
_entity.pdbx_description
1 polymer ?
#
loop_
_entity_poly.entity_id
_entity_poly.type
_entity_poly.pdbx_seq_one_letter_code
_entity_poly.pdbx_strand_id
1 'polypeptide(L)'
;MKNQLLSIFLILCFFSITKVKAQDVIRQAPCTEQSILHQADSIKQDLAKQGFILVKEASMNMESEYEMPVIVPLTEGSWYQFVFIGDMSSRLYEVRMFDWNEKQVVYQKKYWGDVDGNVISYSYIPRFSEYHMIKPVQVNKKKKNLCGYVMLLKKVK
;
A
#
# COMPACT_ATOMS: atom_id res chain seq x y z
N MET A 1 -50.44 -38.50 2.29
CA MET A 1 -49.07 -38.05 2.67
C MET A 1 -48.25 -37.48 1.50
N LYS A 2 -48.82 -37.23 0.31
CA LYS A 2 -48.09 -36.68 -0.86
C LYS A 2 -48.05 -35.14 -0.92
N ASN A 3 -49.02 -34.47 -0.31
CA ASN A 3 -49.16 -33.00 -0.35
C ASN A 3 -48.38 -32.27 0.76
N GLN A 4 -47.88 -32.97 1.79
CA GLN A 4 -47.09 -32.33 2.86
C GLN A 4 -45.60 -32.24 2.53
N LEU A 5 -45.09 -33.09 1.63
CA LEU A 5 -43.71 -33.00 1.12
C LEU A 5 -43.51 -31.77 0.22
N LEU A 6 -44.55 -31.36 -0.53
CA LEU A 6 -44.51 -30.19 -1.40
C LEU A 6 -44.45 -28.87 -0.61
N SER A 7 -45.09 -28.81 0.56
CA SER A 7 -45.07 -27.63 1.43
C SER A 7 -43.72 -27.42 2.14
N ILE A 8 -42.99 -28.49 2.44
CA ILE A 8 -41.66 -28.40 3.07
C ILE A 8 -40.61 -27.91 2.07
N PHE A 9 -40.72 -28.30 0.79
CA PHE A 9 -39.80 -27.86 -0.26
C PHE A 9 -39.95 -26.37 -0.59
N LEU A 10 -41.15 -25.80 -0.44
CA LEU A 10 -41.40 -24.38 -0.69
C LEU A 10 -40.82 -23.45 0.39
N ILE A 11 -40.72 -23.94 1.64
CA ILE A 11 -40.19 -23.17 2.78
C ILE A 11 -38.66 -23.12 2.77
N LEU A 12 -37.98 -24.16 2.26
CA LEU A 12 -36.52 -24.17 2.17
C LEU A 12 -35.95 -23.18 1.14
N CYS A 13 -36.70 -22.86 0.08
CA CYS A 13 -36.27 -21.90 -0.94
C CYS A 13 -36.32 -20.43 -0.49
N PHE A 14 -37.02 -20.11 0.60
CA PHE A 14 -37.17 -18.73 1.07
C PHE A 14 -36.02 -18.24 1.99
N PHE A 15 -35.11 -19.11 2.41
CA PHE A 15 -34.01 -18.75 3.33
C PHE A 15 -32.67 -18.45 2.65
N SER A 16 -32.59 -18.45 1.32
CA SER A 16 -31.32 -18.26 0.60
C SER A 16 -30.97 -16.81 0.22
N ILE A 17 -31.69 -15.80 0.74
CA ILE A 17 -31.37 -14.39 0.47
C ILE A 17 -30.32 -13.85 1.45
N THR A 18 -29.19 -14.54 1.57
CA THR A 18 -28.02 -13.93 2.20
C THR A 18 -27.46 -12.89 1.25
N LYS A 19 -27.48 -11.61 1.64
CA LYS A 19 -26.82 -10.55 0.88
C LYS A 19 -25.32 -10.85 0.82
N VAL A 20 -24.86 -11.35 -0.31
CA VAL A 20 -23.43 -11.42 -0.65
C VAL A 20 -22.94 -9.98 -0.69
N LYS A 21 -22.22 -9.55 0.35
CA LYS A 21 -21.42 -8.34 0.25
C LYS A 21 -20.32 -8.67 -0.77
N ALA A 22 -20.41 -8.07 -1.95
CA ALA A 22 -19.32 -8.09 -2.90
C ALA A 22 -18.03 -7.64 -2.16
N GLN A 23 -16.91 -8.29 -2.44
CA GLN A 23 -15.61 -7.84 -1.96
C GLN A 23 -15.40 -6.43 -2.49
N ASP A 24 -15.43 -5.43 -1.61
CA ASP A 24 -15.06 -4.06 -1.96
C ASP A 24 -13.60 -4.10 -2.41
N VAL A 25 -13.39 -4.07 -3.73
CA VAL A 25 -12.06 -3.97 -4.31
C VAL A 25 -11.49 -2.63 -3.84
N ILE A 26 -10.42 -2.66 -3.05
CA ILE A 26 -9.72 -1.44 -2.61
C ILE A 26 -9.16 -0.77 -3.87
N ARG A 27 -9.85 0.26 -4.34
CA ARG A 27 -9.40 1.06 -5.48
C ARG A 27 -8.43 2.13 -4.96
N GLN A 28 -7.34 2.33 -5.69
CA GLN A 28 -6.45 3.46 -5.48
C GLN A 28 -7.22 4.74 -5.79
N ALA A 29 -7.74 5.38 -4.75
CA ALA A 29 -8.32 6.71 -4.83
C ALA A 29 -7.28 7.72 -4.35
N PRO A 30 -7.07 8.86 -5.02
CA PRO A 30 -6.18 9.88 -4.52
C PRO A 30 -6.69 10.44 -3.19
N CYS A 31 -5.76 10.83 -2.32
CA CYS A 31 -6.04 11.60 -1.11
C CYS A 31 -5.12 12.82 -1.06
N THR A 32 -5.53 13.84 -0.30
CA THR A 32 -4.76 15.08 -0.15
C THR A 32 -4.67 15.41 1.32
N GLU A 33 -3.45 15.38 1.85
CA GLU A 33 -3.15 15.75 3.23
C GLU A 33 -1.90 16.63 3.20
N GLN A 34 -2.02 17.86 3.71
CA GLN A 34 -1.03 18.91 3.51
C GLN A 34 0.31 18.57 4.19
N SER A 35 0.28 17.91 5.35
CA SER A 35 1.50 17.56 6.08
C SER A 35 2.32 16.49 5.34
N ILE A 36 1.65 15.52 4.72
CA ILE A 36 2.28 14.49 3.87
C ILE A 36 2.87 15.12 2.61
N LEU A 37 2.17 16.06 1.97
CA LEU A 37 2.69 16.75 0.77
C LEU A 37 3.96 17.55 1.07
N HIS A 38 3.97 18.31 2.18
CA HIS A 38 5.17 19.04 2.60
C HIS A 38 6.35 18.10 2.89
N GLN A 39 6.12 16.96 3.54
CA GLN A 39 7.15 15.95 3.76
C GLN A 39 7.66 15.37 2.44
N ALA A 40 6.76 15.05 1.51
CA ALA A 40 7.11 14.54 0.19
C ALA A 40 8.01 15.52 -0.56
N ASP A 41 7.65 16.80 -0.57
CA ASP A 41 8.43 17.84 -1.24
C ASP A 41 9.81 18.04 -0.60
N SER A 42 9.90 18.01 0.73
CA SER A 42 11.19 18.07 1.45
C SER A 42 12.09 16.90 1.08
N ILE A 43 11.57 15.68 1.13
CA ILE A 43 12.34 14.46 0.82
C ILE A 43 12.77 14.46 -0.65
N LYS A 44 11.90 14.90 -1.58
CA LYS A 44 12.25 15.04 -3.00
C LYS A 44 13.40 16.01 -3.20
N GLN A 45 13.39 17.16 -2.53
CA GLN A 45 14.48 18.13 -2.62
C GLN A 45 15.80 17.54 -2.11
N ASP A 46 15.78 16.83 -0.99
CA ASP A 46 17.00 16.25 -0.41
C ASP A 46 17.56 15.09 -1.24
N LEU A 47 16.70 14.26 -1.82
CA LEU A 47 17.13 13.19 -2.74
C LEU A 47 17.60 13.76 -4.08
N ALA A 48 17.00 14.85 -4.57
CA ALA A 48 17.47 15.52 -5.78
C ALA A 48 18.88 16.09 -5.62
N LYS A 49 19.21 16.67 -4.46
CA LYS A 49 20.60 17.09 -4.11
C LYS A 49 21.56 15.91 -4.14
N GLN A 50 21.09 14.73 -3.75
CA GLN A 50 21.83 13.48 -3.80
C GLN A 50 21.82 12.83 -5.19
N GLY A 51 21.35 13.48 -6.25
CA GLY A 51 21.43 12.97 -7.63
C GLY A 51 20.36 11.94 -8.00
N PHE A 52 19.29 11.84 -7.23
CA PHE A 52 18.10 11.07 -7.60
C PHE A 52 17.14 11.91 -8.44
N ILE A 53 16.42 11.24 -9.35
CA ILE A 53 15.29 11.81 -10.07
C ILE A 53 14.02 11.03 -9.74
N LEU A 54 12.89 11.73 -9.69
CA LEU A 54 11.59 11.13 -9.49
C LEU A 54 11.20 10.29 -10.72
N VAL A 55 10.82 9.04 -10.50
CA VAL A 55 10.34 8.12 -11.55
C VAL A 55 8.82 8.01 -11.49
N LYS A 56 8.25 7.86 -10.29
CA LYS A 56 6.81 7.72 -10.07
C LYS A 56 6.45 8.19 -8.68
N GLU A 57 5.32 8.86 -8.54
CA GLU A 57 4.70 9.17 -7.24
C GLU A 57 3.19 8.98 -7.32
N ALA A 58 2.56 8.74 -6.17
CA ALA A 58 1.12 8.69 -6.04
C ALA A 58 0.69 8.95 -4.59
N SER A 59 -0.35 9.74 -4.40
CA SER A 59 -1.13 9.73 -3.17
C SER A 59 -2.24 8.68 -3.28
N MET A 60 -2.55 8.02 -2.17
CA MET A 60 -3.52 6.93 -2.13
C MET A 60 -4.27 6.93 -0.81
N ASN A 61 -5.60 6.82 -0.90
CA ASN A 61 -6.46 6.50 0.22
C ASN A 61 -6.22 5.04 0.60
N MET A 62 -5.85 4.83 1.86
CA MET A 62 -5.51 3.53 2.43
C MET A 62 -6.52 3.19 3.53
N GLU A 63 -6.83 1.90 3.66
CA GLU A 63 -7.57 1.39 4.81
C GLU A 63 -6.58 0.88 5.86
N SER A 64 -6.80 1.22 7.12
CA SER A 64 -5.99 0.73 8.23
C SER A 64 -5.93 -0.81 8.22
N GLU A 65 -4.74 -1.38 8.39
CA GLU A 65 -4.46 -2.82 8.38
C GLU A 65 -4.55 -3.49 6.99
N TYR A 66 -4.87 -2.75 5.94
CA TYR A 66 -4.89 -3.27 4.57
C TYR A 66 -3.64 -2.86 3.79
N GLU A 67 -3.09 -3.83 3.09
CA GLU A 67 -1.97 -3.64 2.17
C GLU A 67 -2.45 -2.95 0.89
N MET A 68 -1.73 -1.92 0.45
CA MET A 68 -1.96 -1.28 -0.84
C MET A 68 -0.88 -1.72 -1.84
N PRO A 69 -1.18 -2.57 -2.84
CA PRO A 69 -0.16 -3.02 -3.78
C PRO A 69 0.20 -1.91 -4.79
N VAL A 70 1.50 -1.71 -4.98
CA VAL A 70 2.10 -0.81 -5.97
C VAL A 70 3.07 -1.63 -6.82
N ILE A 71 2.74 -1.80 -8.10
CA ILE A 71 3.59 -2.54 -9.05
C ILE A 71 4.49 -1.55 -9.78
N VAL A 72 5.79 -1.83 -9.78
CA VAL A 72 6.81 -0.99 -10.42
C VAL A 72 7.77 -1.84 -11.26
N PRO A 73 8.05 -1.45 -12.51
CA PRO A 73 9.12 -2.06 -13.29
C PRO A 73 10.46 -1.52 -12.80
N LEU A 74 11.37 -2.40 -12.41
CA LEU A 74 12.72 -2.01 -12.01
C LEU A 74 13.74 -2.62 -12.97
N THR A 75 14.80 -1.85 -13.25
CA THR A 75 15.89 -2.28 -14.14
C THR A 75 17.05 -2.80 -13.33
N GLU A 76 17.63 -3.91 -13.78
CA GLU A 76 18.83 -4.52 -13.20
C GLU A 76 19.95 -3.49 -12.99
N GLY A 77 20.63 -3.58 -11.84
CA GLY A 77 21.79 -2.75 -11.50
C GLY A 77 21.48 -1.26 -11.28
N SER A 78 20.25 -0.80 -11.56
CA SER A 78 19.84 0.57 -11.31
C SER A 78 19.56 0.79 -9.83
N TRP A 79 20.04 1.91 -9.29
CA TRP A 79 19.82 2.27 -7.89
C TRP A 79 18.52 3.05 -7.73
N TYR A 80 17.56 2.45 -7.04
CA TYR A 80 16.29 3.05 -6.70
C TYR A 80 16.22 3.43 -5.22
N GLN A 81 15.46 4.49 -4.93
CA GLN A 81 15.02 4.85 -3.59
C GLN A 81 13.50 4.80 -3.57
N PHE A 82 12.94 3.95 -2.70
CA PHE A 82 11.51 3.93 -2.44
C PHE A 82 11.22 4.69 -1.15
N VAL A 83 10.17 5.50 -1.17
CA VAL A 83 9.69 6.24 0.01
C VAL A 83 8.19 6.02 0.16
N PHE A 84 7.77 5.68 1.36
CA PHE A 84 6.38 5.68 1.80
C PHE A 84 6.22 6.67 2.95
N ILE A 85 5.18 7.48 2.88
CA ILE A 85 4.76 8.43 3.92
C ILE A 85 3.33 8.07 4.31
N GLY A 86 3.13 7.68 5.57
CA GLY A 86 1.82 7.39 6.13
C GLY A 86 1.21 8.56 6.89
N ASP A 87 -0.05 8.41 7.29
CA ASP A 87 -0.76 9.37 8.16
C ASP A 87 -0.11 9.37 9.55
N MET A 88 0.32 10.54 10.02
CA MET A 88 1.06 10.70 11.28
C MET A 88 0.33 10.16 12.53
N SER A 89 -1.00 10.01 12.47
CA SER A 89 -1.79 9.47 13.57
C SER A 89 -1.77 7.94 13.65
N SER A 90 -1.19 7.26 12.68
CA SER A 90 -1.02 5.80 12.66
C SER A 90 0.05 5.36 13.67
N ARG A 91 -0.18 4.19 14.28
CA ARG A 91 0.70 3.61 15.32
C ARG A 91 1.84 2.77 14.77
N LEU A 92 1.70 2.31 13.53
CA LEU A 92 2.59 1.37 12.87
C LEU A 92 2.55 1.63 11.36
N TYR A 93 3.72 1.53 10.75
CA TYR A 93 3.95 1.64 9.33
C TYR A 93 4.82 0.47 8.90
N GLU A 94 4.48 -0.18 7.80
CA GLU A 94 5.24 -1.30 7.28
C GLU A 94 5.23 -1.25 5.75
N VAL A 95 6.35 -1.63 5.15
CA VAL A 95 6.48 -1.79 3.71
C VAL A 95 7.12 -3.14 3.44
N ARG A 96 6.44 -3.94 2.61
CA ARG A 96 6.98 -5.18 2.04
C ARG A 96 7.23 -5.02 0.56
N MET A 97 8.31 -5.59 0.06
CA MET A 97 8.59 -5.66 -1.37
C MET A 97 8.78 -7.12 -1.78
N PHE A 98 8.14 -7.50 -2.88
CA PHE A 98 8.21 -8.82 -3.47
C PHE A 98 8.77 -8.71 -4.89
N ASP A 99 9.62 -9.66 -5.27
CA ASP A 99 10.08 -9.83 -6.64
C ASP A 99 9.01 -10.56 -7.50
N TRP A 100 9.33 -10.82 -8.77
CA TRP A 100 8.42 -11.50 -9.70
C TRP A 100 8.03 -12.91 -9.25
N ASN A 101 8.88 -13.58 -8.47
CA ASN A 101 8.63 -14.92 -7.94
C ASN A 101 7.88 -14.89 -6.60
N GLU A 102 7.27 -13.75 -6.27
CA GLU A 102 6.58 -13.50 -5.00
C GLU A 102 7.47 -13.68 -3.76
N LYS A 103 8.80 -13.65 -3.93
CA LYS A 103 9.72 -13.72 -2.80
C LYS A 103 9.85 -12.34 -2.19
N GLN A 104 9.69 -12.26 -0.87
CA GLN A 104 9.92 -11.03 -0.13
C GLN A 104 11.41 -10.68 -0.16
N VAL A 105 11.75 -9.54 -0.77
CA VAL A 105 13.13 -9.04 -0.90
C VAL A 105 13.42 -7.85 0.01
N VAL A 106 12.39 -7.12 0.46
CA VAL A 106 12.51 -6.05 1.46
C VAL A 106 11.39 -6.14 2.49
N TYR A 107 11.73 -5.90 3.74
CA TYR A 107 10.81 -5.68 4.86
C TYR A 107 11.29 -4.49 5.67
N GLN A 108 10.44 -3.48 5.83
CA GLN A 108 10.70 -2.31 6.67
C GLN A 108 9.50 -2.06 7.56
N LYS A 109 9.77 -1.71 8.82
CA LYS A 109 8.73 -1.46 9.82
C LYS A 109 9.16 -0.33 10.74
N LYS A 110 8.23 0.58 11.03
CA LYS A 110 8.39 1.65 12.01
C LYS A 110 7.16 1.76 12.90
N TYR A 111 7.36 2.26 14.11
CA TYR A 111 6.32 2.52 15.09
C TYR A 111 6.14 4.02 15.31
N TRP A 112 4.98 4.39 15.84
CA TRP A 112 4.74 5.76 16.28
C TRP A 112 5.66 6.12 17.45
N GLY A 113 6.32 7.27 17.35
CA GLY A 113 7.34 7.72 18.30
C GLY A 113 8.78 7.48 17.81
N ASP A 114 8.99 6.67 16.78
CA ASP A 114 10.29 6.56 16.11
C ASP A 114 10.64 7.87 15.40
N VAL A 115 11.93 8.15 15.23
CA VAL A 115 12.41 9.30 14.44
C VAL A 115 11.93 9.14 12.99
N ASP A 116 11.22 10.15 12.50
CA ASP A 116 10.50 10.12 11.22
C ASP A 116 9.61 8.87 11.09
N GLY A 117 8.87 8.56 12.16
CA GLY A 117 8.14 7.30 12.31
C GLY A 117 7.15 7.01 11.19
N ASN A 118 6.52 8.03 10.62
CA ASN A 118 5.57 7.91 9.51
C ASN A 118 6.23 7.81 8.12
N VAL A 119 7.56 7.94 8.03
CA VAL A 119 8.32 7.86 6.77
C VAL A 119 9.17 6.61 6.75
N ILE A 120 8.93 5.73 5.78
CA ILE A 120 9.79 4.59 5.46
C ILE A 120 10.51 4.88 4.15
N SER A 121 11.85 4.88 4.19
CA SER A 121 12.69 5.22 3.05
C SER A 121 13.83 4.21 2.95
N TYR A 122 13.97 3.51 1.82
CA TYR A 122 15.04 2.54 1.61
C TYR A 122 15.55 2.53 0.17
N SER A 123 16.84 2.22 0.02
CA SER A 123 17.48 1.97 -1.26
C SER A 123 17.30 0.51 -1.69
N TYR A 124 17.18 0.29 -3.00
CA TYR A 124 17.15 -1.05 -3.58
C TYR A 124 17.83 -1.05 -4.95
N ILE A 125 18.65 -2.06 -5.19
CA ILE A 125 19.30 -2.32 -6.49
C ILE A 125 18.81 -3.71 -6.96
N PRO A 126 17.95 -3.78 -7.97
CA PRO A 126 17.44 -5.04 -8.48
C PRO A 126 18.56 -5.87 -9.10
N ARG A 127 18.50 -7.19 -8.89
CA ARG A 127 19.42 -8.15 -9.52
C ARG A 127 18.99 -8.54 -10.94
N PHE A 128 17.73 -8.32 -11.27
CA PHE A 128 17.13 -8.62 -12.57
C PHE A 128 16.20 -7.48 -12.98
N SER A 129 15.96 -7.35 -14.29
CA SER A 129 15.00 -6.39 -14.83
C SER A 129 13.60 -7.00 -14.81
N GLU A 130 12.79 -6.66 -13.81
CA GLU A 130 11.51 -7.30 -13.57
C GLU A 130 10.54 -6.38 -12.80
N TYR A 131 9.27 -6.78 -12.76
CA TYR A 131 8.28 -6.10 -11.94
C TYR A 131 8.43 -6.51 -10.48
N HIS A 132 8.39 -5.52 -9.59
CA HIS A 132 8.32 -5.73 -8.16
C HIS A 132 6.98 -5.23 -7.63
N MET A 133 6.44 -5.93 -6.63
CA MET A 133 5.24 -5.54 -5.93
C MET A 133 5.60 -4.99 -4.56
N ILE A 134 5.31 -3.72 -4.33
CA ILE A 134 5.52 -3.05 -3.05
C ILE A 134 4.17 -2.90 -2.35
N LYS A 135 4.10 -3.31 -1.10
CA LYS A 135 2.88 -3.35 -0.28
C LYS A 135 3.09 -2.55 1.00
N PRO A 136 2.90 -1.22 0.98
CA PRO A 136 2.74 -0.43 2.19
C PRO A 136 1.47 -0.82 2.94
N VAL A 137 1.57 -0.81 4.26
CA VAL A 137 0.46 -0.91 5.21
C VAL A 137 0.71 0.07 6.36
N GLN A 138 -0.37 0.65 6.86
CA GLN A 138 -0.36 1.46 8.07
C GLN A 138 -1.53 1.06 8.96
N VAL A 139 -1.35 1.18 10.27
CA VAL A 139 -2.34 0.74 11.25
C VAL A 139 -2.71 1.91 12.15
N ASN A 140 -4.00 2.16 12.28
CA ASN A 140 -4.57 3.20 13.13
C ASN A 140 -5.74 2.63 13.94
N LYS A 141 -5.83 2.98 15.23
CA LYS A 141 -6.88 2.44 16.11
C LYS A 141 -8.22 3.19 15.97
N LYS A 142 -8.22 4.43 15.48
CA LYS A 142 -9.39 5.31 15.48
C LYS A 142 -9.89 5.58 14.07
N LYS A 143 -8.98 5.87 13.14
CA LYS A 143 -9.30 6.19 11.75
C LYS A 143 -9.20 4.93 10.89
N LYS A 144 -10.28 4.64 10.18
CA LYS A 144 -10.30 3.54 9.21
C LYS A 144 -9.67 3.94 7.88
N ASN A 145 -10.01 5.12 7.37
CA ASN A 145 -9.44 5.69 6.14
C ASN A 145 -8.26 6.60 6.49
N LEU A 146 -7.15 6.39 5.80
CA LEU A 146 -5.87 7.04 6.04
C LEU A 146 -5.31 7.53 4.70
N CYS A 147 -4.60 8.64 4.72
CA CYS A 147 -3.86 9.06 3.53
C CYS A 147 -2.47 8.42 3.54
N GLY A 148 -2.01 7.97 2.39
CA GLY A 148 -0.67 7.50 2.17
C GLY A 148 -0.08 8.13 0.92
N TYR A 149 1.23 8.23 0.88
CA TYR A 149 1.96 8.74 -0.27
C TYR A 149 3.15 7.85 -0.54
N VAL A 150 3.37 7.50 -1.80
CA VAL A 150 4.54 6.74 -2.22
C VAL A 150 5.27 7.48 -3.32
N MET A 151 6.59 7.33 -3.34
CA MET A 151 7.40 7.76 -4.45
C MET A 151 8.56 6.80 -4.67
N LEU A 152 8.90 6.63 -5.94
CA LEU A 152 10.03 5.87 -6.44
C LEU A 152 10.95 6.84 -7.16
N LEU A 153 12.20 6.88 -6.74
CA LEU A 153 13.24 7.70 -7.35
C LEU A 153 14.37 6.79 -7.86
N LYS A 154 15.10 7.25 -8.88
CA LYS A 154 16.25 6.56 -9.47
C LYS A 154 17.48 7.45 -9.42
N LYS A 155 18.61 6.92 -8.98
CA LYS A 155 19.92 7.58 -9.00
C LYS A 155 20.40 7.72 -10.44
N VAL A 156 20.80 8.93 -10.85
CA VAL A 156 21.29 9.22 -12.21
C VAL A 156 22.58 10.03 -12.25
N LYS A 157 23.07 10.49 -11.10
CA LYS A 157 24.35 11.19 -10.96
C LYS A 157 25.22 10.48 -9.94
#